data_AF-A0A3A0CKX6-F1
#
_entry.id   AF-A0A3A0CKX6-F1
#
_cell.length_a   1.000
_cell.length_b   1.000
_cell.length_c   1.000
_cell.angle_alpha   90.00
_cell.angle_beta   90.00
_cell.angle_gamma   90.00
#
_symmetry.space_group_name_H-M   'P 1'
#
loop_
_entity.id
_entity.type
_entity.pdbx_description
1 polymer ?
#
loop_
_entity_poly.entity_id
_entity_poly.type
_entity_poly.pdbx_seq_one_letter_code
_entity_poly.pdbx_strand_id
1 'polypeptide(L)'
;MGVEPDADDEAVHAAMAVWLVRCDGNSDAIPRDVASAYQFLAVPTNRQHYRDLLEACENGHSLEFAPEQHASLQMLCRLTEIAAYPDLHRKNTFHFRRPDQPAPTWLQGPVEQPVVIRDDSSLLWRFMTLRLFRGASPRRKLALVFVYAVVALLVMGGIEWAVKGRDRSRFATFAIGSSPAAIEEARNRALRESILTKKPAAEAVIDSLGAAMDKLKEDFKRVVGMDIEKADASGAEKPRALDLAIIRSDSVREAWTSLLAARISPDELESKRSTVQAIGRSADSGRFRAQDEETLMQIIEWGQGREATVQSQAQNIEHLRVMLAAETFDMAGSDQERSSP
;
A
#
# COMPACT_ATOMS: atom_id res chain seq x y z
N MET A 1 -7.94 3.58 -0.38
CA MET A 1 -8.29 5.02 -0.31
C MET A 1 -7.13 5.88 0.21
N GLY A 2 -6.27 5.37 1.12
CA GLY A 2 -5.10 6.12 1.59
C GLY A 2 -5.42 7.19 2.63
N VAL A 3 -6.56 7.04 3.31
CA VAL A 3 -7.01 7.90 4.41
C VAL A 3 -6.94 7.12 5.72
N GLU A 4 -6.67 7.82 6.81
CA GLU A 4 -6.70 7.22 8.15
C GLU A 4 -8.13 6.76 8.53
N PRO A 5 -8.28 5.77 9.41
CA PRO A 5 -9.61 5.25 9.76
C PRO A 5 -10.54 6.25 10.48
N ASP A 6 -9.96 7.26 11.12
CA ASP A 6 -10.65 8.38 11.77
C ASP A 6 -10.85 9.58 10.83
N ALA A 7 -10.52 9.44 9.54
CA ALA A 7 -10.72 10.48 8.53
C ALA A 7 -12.16 11.00 8.55
N ASP A 8 -12.27 12.33 8.52
CA ASP A 8 -13.54 13.04 8.45
C ASP A 8 -14.09 13.05 7.02
N ASP A 9 -15.26 13.69 6.85
CA ASP A 9 -15.93 13.77 5.56
C ASP A 9 -15.04 14.45 4.50
N GLU A 10 -14.36 15.52 4.90
CA GLU A 10 -13.51 16.31 4.03
C GLU A 10 -12.29 15.50 3.55
N ALA A 11 -11.64 14.76 4.44
CA ALA A 11 -10.52 13.89 4.10
C ALA A 11 -10.91 12.75 3.15
N VAL A 12 -12.08 12.13 3.35
CA VAL A 12 -12.58 11.07 2.47
C VAL A 12 -12.91 11.61 1.07
N HIS A 13 -13.54 12.78 0.98
CA HIS A 13 -13.82 13.44 -0.30
C HIS A 13 -12.54 13.93 -0.99
N ALA A 14 -11.59 14.50 -0.24
CA ALA A 14 -10.29 14.92 -0.76
C ALA A 14 -9.51 13.74 -1.35
N ALA A 15 -9.51 12.58 -0.69
CA ALA A 15 -8.84 11.39 -1.19
C ALA A 15 -9.47 10.86 -2.49
N MET A 16 -10.79 10.89 -2.61
CA MET A 16 -11.45 10.55 -3.88
C MET A 16 -11.15 11.56 -4.98
N ALA A 17 -11.05 12.85 -4.64
CA ALA A 17 -10.64 13.89 -5.59
C ALA A 17 -9.22 13.65 -6.10
N VAL A 18 -8.28 13.22 -5.24
CA VAL A 18 -6.92 12.82 -5.65
C VAL A 18 -6.96 11.67 -6.66
N TRP A 19 -7.83 10.68 -6.45
CA TRP A 19 -8.00 9.57 -7.41
C TRP A 19 -8.60 10.02 -8.74
N LEU A 20 -9.63 10.87 -8.72
CA LEU A 20 -10.18 11.46 -9.94
C LEU A 20 -9.13 12.26 -10.70
N VAL A 21 -8.25 12.99 -10.00
CA VAL A 21 -7.13 13.71 -10.62
C VAL A 21 -6.12 12.75 -11.25
N ARG A 22 -5.78 11.65 -10.58
CA ARG A 22 -4.87 10.63 -11.12
C ARG A 22 -5.42 9.93 -12.37
N CYS A 23 -6.74 9.89 -12.50
CA CYS A 23 -7.43 9.27 -13.62
C CYS A 23 -7.89 10.29 -14.68
N ASP A 24 -7.30 11.49 -14.74
CA ASP A 24 -7.65 12.56 -15.69
C ASP A 24 -9.16 12.90 -15.70
N GLY A 25 -9.82 12.81 -14.54
CA GLY A 25 -11.25 13.04 -14.38
C GLY A 25 -12.14 11.89 -14.88
N ASN A 26 -11.56 10.80 -15.39
CA ASN A 26 -12.30 9.63 -15.81
C ASN A 26 -12.63 8.74 -14.60
N SER A 27 -13.87 8.81 -14.12
CA SER A 27 -14.37 7.98 -13.02
C SER A 27 -14.30 6.48 -13.31
N ASP A 28 -14.38 6.07 -14.57
CA ASP A 28 -14.37 4.65 -14.97
C ASP A 28 -12.96 4.05 -14.96
N ALA A 29 -11.92 4.90 -14.95
CA ALA A 29 -10.53 4.49 -14.82
C ALA A 29 -10.08 4.34 -13.35
N ILE A 30 -10.92 4.73 -12.38
CA ILE A 30 -10.64 4.53 -10.95
C ILE A 30 -10.76 3.05 -10.62
N PRO A 31 -9.77 2.45 -9.91
CA PRO A 31 -9.87 1.06 -9.47
C PRO A 31 -11.17 0.80 -8.72
N ARG A 32 -11.84 -0.30 -9.07
CA ARG A 32 -13.17 -0.64 -8.54
C ARG A 32 -13.21 -0.69 -7.02
N ASP A 33 -12.13 -1.14 -6.39
CA ASP A 33 -12.03 -1.25 -4.94
C ASP A 33 -11.97 0.13 -4.27
N VAL A 34 -11.29 1.10 -4.90
CA VAL A 34 -11.23 2.49 -4.44
C VAL A 34 -12.60 3.16 -4.57
N ALA A 35 -13.26 2.99 -5.72
CA ALA A 35 -14.60 3.52 -5.94
C ALA A 35 -15.63 2.93 -4.96
N SER A 36 -15.54 1.62 -4.67
CA SER A 36 -16.40 0.94 -3.71
C SER A 36 -16.14 1.41 -2.27
N ALA A 37 -14.87 1.59 -1.89
CA ALA A 37 -14.48 2.12 -0.59
C ALA A 37 -14.97 3.57 -0.41
N TYR A 38 -14.87 4.42 -1.43
CA TYR A 38 -15.43 5.78 -1.38
C TYR A 38 -16.95 5.78 -1.22
N GLN A 39 -17.68 5.01 -2.03
CA GLN A 39 -19.14 4.92 -1.90
C GLN A 39 -19.58 4.49 -0.49
N PHE A 40 -18.80 3.60 0.12
CA PHE A 40 -19.05 3.14 1.47
C PHE A 40 -18.72 4.21 2.53
N LEU A 41 -17.52 4.81 2.45
CA LEU A 41 -17.02 5.79 3.41
C LEU A 41 -17.63 7.18 3.25
N ALA A 42 -18.24 7.52 2.12
CA ALA A 42 -18.95 8.78 1.92
C ALA A 42 -20.21 8.90 2.80
N VAL A 43 -20.69 7.79 3.36
CA VAL A 43 -21.83 7.78 4.28
C VAL A 43 -21.33 7.91 5.73
N PRO A 44 -21.67 8.99 6.47
CA PRO A 44 -21.15 9.22 7.82
C PRO A 44 -21.41 8.09 8.82
N THR A 45 -22.58 7.46 8.75
CA THR A 45 -22.94 6.32 9.62
C THR A 45 -22.04 5.10 9.37
N ASN A 46 -21.65 4.87 8.12
CA ASN A 46 -20.76 3.76 7.78
C ASN A 46 -19.34 3.98 8.28
N ARG A 47 -18.87 5.25 8.27
CA ARG A 47 -17.57 5.60 8.86
C ARG A 47 -17.57 5.38 10.37
N GLN A 48 -18.64 5.78 11.04
CA GLN A 48 -18.76 5.52 12.48
C GLN A 48 -18.73 4.02 12.77
N HIS A 49 -19.50 3.22 12.03
CA HIS A 49 -19.46 1.77 12.18
C HIS A 49 -18.09 1.17 11.89
N TYR A 50 -17.34 1.70 10.92
CA TYR A 50 -15.98 1.26 10.65
C TYR A 50 -15.02 1.58 11.81
N ARG A 51 -15.14 2.75 12.43
CA ARG A 51 -14.37 3.10 13.64
C ARG A 51 -14.73 2.20 14.82
N ASP A 52 -16.03 2.01 15.06
CA ASP A 52 -16.52 1.13 16.12
C ASP A 52 -15.98 -0.30 15.94
N LEU A 53 -15.90 -0.80 14.69
CA LEU A 53 -15.30 -2.10 14.37
C LEU A 53 -13.81 -2.17 14.68
N LEU A 54 -13.04 -1.12 14.36
CA LEU A 54 -11.60 -1.10 14.64
C LEU A 54 -11.35 -1.05 16.15
N GLU A 55 -12.11 -0.23 16.86
CA GLU A 55 -12.07 -0.17 18.32
C GLU A 55 -12.46 -1.52 18.95
N ALA A 56 -13.47 -2.20 18.40
CA ALA A 56 -13.85 -3.54 18.82
C ALA A 56 -12.76 -4.58 18.56
N CYS A 57 -12.06 -4.50 17.42
CA CYS A 57 -10.92 -5.36 17.12
C CYS A 57 -9.73 -5.12 18.08
N GLU A 58 -9.50 -3.86 18.48
CA GLU A 58 -8.38 -3.50 19.36
C GLU A 58 -8.65 -3.85 20.82
N ASN A 59 -9.87 -3.60 21.28
CA ASN A 59 -10.26 -3.83 22.67
C ASN A 59 -10.82 -5.24 22.93
N GLY A 60 -11.03 -6.04 21.88
CA GLY A 60 -11.63 -7.38 21.99
C GLY A 60 -13.07 -7.36 22.49
N HIS A 61 -13.78 -6.26 22.24
CA HIS A 61 -15.16 -6.08 22.65
C HIS A 61 -16.12 -6.57 21.55
N SER A 62 -17.28 -7.09 21.97
CA SER A 62 -18.34 -7.43 21.04
C SER A 62 -19.25 -6.25 20.77
N LEU A 63 -19.77 -6.16 19.55
CA LEU A 63 -20.76 -5.16 19.15
C LEU A 63 -22.09 -5.84 18.84
N GLU A 64 -23.16 -5.18 19.26
CA GLU A 64 -24.53 -5.58 18.93
C GLU A 64 -24.97 -4.87 17.64
N PHE A 65 -25.48 -5.64 16.69
CA PHE A 65 -26.05 -5.12 15.44
C PHE A 65 -27.54 -5.47 15.38
N ALA A 66 -28.36 -4.53 14.93
CA ALA A 66 -29.76 -4.85 14.67
C ALA A 66 -29.88 -5.78 13.45
N PRO A 67 -30.90 -6.66 13.38
CA PRO A 67 -31.08 -7.58 12.24
C PRO A 67 -31.11 -6.89 10.87
N GLU A 68 -31.70 -5.71 10.79
CA GLU A 68 -31.76 -4.86 9.60
C GLU A 68 -30.40 -4.31 9.16
N GLN A 69 -29.38 -4.33 10.03
CA GLN A 69 -28.03 -3.83 9.75
C GLN A 69 -27.07 -4.95 9.28
N HIS A 70 -27.49 -6.22 9.32
CA HIS A 70 -26.61 -7.34 8.99
C HIS A 70 -26.09 -7.32 7.53
N ALA A 71 -26.87 -6.84 6.57
CA ALA A 71 -26.42 -6.70 5.18
C ALA A 71 -25.29 -5.66 5.05
N SER A 72 -25.42 -4.56 5.79
CA SER A 72 -24.42 -3.48 5.86
C SER A 72 -23.14 -3.97 6.56
N LEU A 73 -23.29 -4.77 7.63
CA LEU A 73 -22.18 -5.40 8.33
C LEU A 73 -21.40 -6.37 7.44
N GLN A 74 -22.11 -7.24 6.69
CA GLN A 74 -21.48 -8.18 5.77
C GLN A 74 -20.68 -7.45 4.67
N MET A 75 -21.23 -6.36 4.13
CA MET A 75 -20.53 -5.53 3.15
C MET A 75 -19.30 -4.85 3.78
N LEU A 76 -19.43 -4.32 4.99
CA LEU A 76 -18.37 -3.66 5.74
C LEU A 76 -17.20 -4.61 6.04
N CYS A 77 -17.48 -5.82 6.54
CA CYS A 77 -16.48 -6.88 6.75
C CYS A 77 -15.79 -7.29 5.45
N ARG A 78 -16.54 -7.40 4.34
CA ARG A 78 -15.97 -7.75 3.02
C ARG A 78 -15.03 -6.67 2.49
N LEU A 79 -15.37 -5.39 2.66
CA LEU A 79 -14.56 -4.26 2.17
C LEU A 79 -13.30 -4.02 3.01
N THR A 80 -13.34 -4.38 4.29
CA THR A 80 -12.27 -4.10 5.26
C THR A 80 -11.42 -5.31 5.59
N GLU A 81 -11.79 -6.49 5.05
CA GLU A 81 -11.19 -7.79 5.35
C GLU A 81 -11.26 -8.16 6.85
N ILE A 82 -12.07 -7.44 7.64
CA ILE A 82 -12.32 -7.73 9.04
C ILE A 82 -13.28 -8.91 9.12
N ALA A 83 -12.86 -9.98 9.80
CA ALA A 83 -13.69 -11.14 10.04
C ALA A 83 -14.66 -10.87 11.21
N ALA A 84 -15.92 -11.27 11.04
CA ALA A 84 -16.94 -11.22 12.09
C ALA A 84 -17.28 -12.63 12.59
N TYR A 85 -17.28 -12.81 13.91
CA TYR A 85 -17.61 -14.07 14.58
C TYR A 85 -18.84 -13.88 15.48
N PRO A 86 -19.90 -14.68 15.32
CA PRO A 86 -21.08 -14.56 16.18
C PRO A 86 -20.74 -14.94 17.62
N ASP A 87 -21.26 -14.17 18.57
CA ASP A 87 -21.20 -14.51 19.99
C ASP A 87 -22.14 -15.70 20.27
N LEU A 88 -21.64 -16.72 20.97
CA LEU A 88 -22.40 -17.93 21.27
C LEU A 88 -23.47 -17.74 22.35
N HIS A 89 -23.35 -16.69 23.17
CA HIS A 89 -24.19 -16.44 24.33
C HIS A 89 -25.19 -15.31 24.12
N ARG A 90 -24.95 -14.41 23.15
CA ARG A 90 -25.77 -13.22 22.90
C ARG A 90 -26.25 -13.17 21.45
N LYS A 91 -27.55 -12.93 21.27
CA LYS A 91 -28.15 -12.78 19.93
C LYS A 91 -27.65 -11.49 19.27
N ASN A 92 -27.44 -11.55 17.96
CA ASN A 92 -27.01 -10.42 17.11
C ASN A 92 -25.78 -9.66 17.63
N THR A 93 -24.93 -10.34 18.40
CA THR A 93 -23.69 -9.81 18.95
C THR A 93 -22.53 -10.49 18.24
N PHE A 94 -21.53 -9.71 17.83
CA PHE A 94 -20.43 -10.20 17.02
C PHE A 94 -19.09 -9.71 17.58
N HIS A 95 -18.08 -10.58 17.48
CA HIS A 95 -16.67 -10.29 17.74
C HIS A 95 -15.95 -10.06 16.42
N PHE A 96 -15.03 -9.10 16.38
CA PHE A 96 -14.37 -8.70 15.15
C PHE A 96 -12.86 -8.90 15.23
N ARG A 97 -12.26 -9.23 14.08
CA ARG A 97 -10.83 -9.48 14.00
C ARG A 97 -10.26 -8.92 12.71
N ARG A 98 -9.11 -8.24 12.82
CA ARG A 98 -8.32 -7.85 11.65
C ARG A 98 -7.51 -9.04 11.09
N PRO A 99 -7.07 -8.97 9.82
CA PRO A 99 -6.26 -10.03 9.21
C PRO A 99 -4.97 -10.36 9.98
N ASP A 100 -4.33 -9.34 10.56
CA ASP A 100 -3.04 -9.39 11.27
C ASP A 100 -3.09 -9.99 12.67
N GLN A 101 -4.27 -10.07 13.30
CA GLN A 101 -4.41 -10.58 14.67
C GLN A 101 -4.49 -12.12 14.68
N PRO A 102 -4.01 -12.84 15.71
CA PRO A 102 -4.21 -14.29 15.80
C PRO A 102 -5.68 -14.65 16.03
N ALA A 103 -6.10 -15.87 15.64
CA ALA A 103 -7.48 -16.32 15.87
C ALA A 103 -7.75 -16.46 17.38
N PRO A 104 -8.90 -15.97 17.88
CA PRO A 104 -9.26 -16.16 19.27
C PRO A 104 -9.31 -17.64 19.64
N THR A 105 -8.67 -18.01 20.75
CA THR A 105 -8.51 -19.41 21.19
C THR A 105 -9.80 -20.12 21.57
N TRP A 106 -10.88 -19.37 21.80
CA TRP A 106 -12.21 -19.89 22.11
C TRP A 106 -13.03 -20.28 20.86
N LEU A 107 -12.58 -19.94 19.65
CA LEU A 107 -13.17 -20.44 18.40
C LEU A 107 -12.73 -21.89 18.18
N GLN A 108 -13.56 -22.84 18.61
CA GLN A 108 -13.36 -24.26 18.35
C GLN A 108 -13.62 -24.58 16.87
N GLY A 109 -12.56 -24.53 16.05
CA GLY A 109 -12.52 -25.12 14.71
C GLY A 109 -12.46 -24.12 13.54
N PRO A 110 -12.02 -24.56 12.35
CA PRO A 110 -11.95 -23.71 11.16
C PRO A 110 -13.38 -23.39 10.72
N VAL A 111 -13.79 -22.13 10.89
CA VAL A 111 -15.07 -21.64 10.39
C VAL A 111 -14.92 -21.43 8.88
N GLU A 112 -15.10 -22.50 8.11
CA GLU A 112 -15.35 -22.37 6.68
C GLU A 112 -16.75 -21.78 6.46
N GLN A 113 -16.74 -20.57 5.89
CA GLN A 113 -17.83 -19.95 5.12
C GLN A 113 -18.99 -19.24 5.87
N PRO A 114 -19.60 -18.25 5.19
CA PRO A 114 -20.01 -16.97 5.75
C PRO A 114 -21.29 -17.09 6.56
N VAL A 115 -21.50 -16.11 7.44
CA VAL A 115 -22.71 -15.87 8.22
C VAL A 115 -23.98 -16.35 7.48
N VAL A 116 -24.47 -17.54 7.81
CA VAL A 116 -25.83 -17.96 7.45
C VAL A 116 -26.75 -17.34 8.49
N ILE A 117 -27.27 -16.16 8.18
CA ILE A 117 -28.31 -15.53 8.97
C ILE A 117 -29.54 -16.43 8.89
N ARG A 118 -29.92 -17.05 10.02
CA ARG A 118 -31.24 -17.66 10.15
C ARG A 118 -32.25 -16.52 10.15
N ASP A 119 -32.80 -16.27 8.97
CA ASP A 119 -33.84 -15.30 8.76
C ASP A 119 -35.14 -15.81 9.40
N ASP A 120 -35.64 -15.15 10.45
CA ASP A 120 -36.96 -15.41 11.03
C ASP A 120 -38.09 -15.14 10.01
N SER A 121 -37.78 -14.40 8.93
CA SER A 121 -38.66 -14.29 7.77
C SER A 121 -38.92 -15.65 7.11
N SER A 122 -37.99 -16.62 7.20
CA SER A 122 -38.13 -17.94 6.56
C SER A 122 -39.24 -18.81 7.16
N LEU A 123 -39.56 -18.64 8.45
CA LEU A 123 -40.68 -19.33 9.10
C LEU A 123 -42.01 -18.71 8.71
N LEU A 124 -42.08 -17.38 8.64
CA LEU A 124 -43.27 -16.64 8.21
C LEU A 124 -43.53 -16.83 6.71
N TRP A 125 -42.46 -16.88 5.89
CA TRP A 125 -42.50 -17.24 4.47
C TRP A 125 -42.94 -18.67 4.24
N ARG A 126 -42.40 -19.64 4.99
CA ARG A 126 -42.83 -21.05 4.95
C ARG A 126 -44.28 -21.20 5.39
N PHE A 127 -44.72 -20.48 6.42
CA PHE A 127 -46.10 -20.53 6.90
C PHE A 127 -47.08 -19.94 5.88
N MET A 128 -46.74 -18.78 5.28
CA MET A 128 -47.53 -18.14 4.23
C MET A 128 -47.62 -19.01 2.97
N THR A 129 -46.50 -19.58 2.50
CA THR A 129 -46.49 -20.41 1.29
C THR A 129 -47.16 -21.76 1.44
N LEU A 130 -46.95 -22.46 2.56
CA LEU A 130 -47.53 -23.80 2.73
C LEU A 130 -49.04 -23.76 2.95
N ARG A 131 -49.60 -22.68 3.53
CA ARG A 131 -51.06 -22.56 3.73
C ARG A 131 -51.82 -21.90 2.58
N LEU A 132 -51.24 -20.93 1.87
CA LEU A 132 -51.97 -20.21 0.80
C LEU A 132 -52.02 -20.99 -0.53
N PHE A 133 -51.07 -21.89 -0.80
CA PHE A 133 -50.99 -22.60 -2.09
C PHE A 133 -51.56 -24.02 -2.08
N ARG A 134 -51.87 -24.57 -0.91
CA ARG A 134 -52.38 -25.94 -0.73
C ARG A 134 -53.91 -25.96 -0.74
N GLY A 135 -54.51 -25.57 -1.87
CA GLY A 135 -55.96 -25.69 -2.09
C GLY A 135 -56.64 -24.60 -2.94
N ALA A 136 -55.93 -23.53 -3.34
CA ALA A 136 -56.54 -22.43 -4.11
C ALA A 136 -56.57 -22.69 -5.62
N SER A 137 -57.69 -22.33 -6.27
CA SER A 137 -57.91 -22.49 -7.72
C SER A 137 -56.94 -21.62 -8.56
N PRO A 138 -56.64 -22.00 -9.81
CA PRO A 138 -55.60 -21.35 -10.64
C PRO A 138 -55.77 -19.83 -10.80
N ARG A 139 -57.02 -19.34 -10.88
CA ARG A 139 -57.33 -17.90 -10.98
C ARG A 139 -57.00 -17.13 -9.70
N ARG A 140 -57.15 -17.75 -8.51
CA ARG A 140 -56.72 -17.15 -7.24
C ARG A 140 -55.21 -17.15 -7.07
N LYS A 141 -54.49 -18.15 -7.63
CA LYS A 141 -53.02 -18.17 -7.64
C LYS A 141 -52.44 -17.03 -8.49
N LEU A 142 -53.03 -16.73 -9.65
CA LEU A 142 -52.62 -15.59 -10.48
C LEU A 142 -52.89 -14.24 -9.80
N ALA A 143 -54.04 -14.08 -9.15
CA ALA A 143 -54.33 -12.88 -8.36
C ALA A 143 -53.36 -12.74 -7.17
N LEU A 144 -53.00 -13.83 -6.49
CA LEU A 144 -52.01 -13.82 -5.41
C LEU A 144 -50.60 -13.51 -5.90
N VAL A 145 -50.19 -14.03 -7.06
CA VAL A 145 -48.90 -13.70 -7.68
C VAL A 145 -48.85 -12.21 -8.06
N PHE A 146 -49.96 -11.64 -8.53
CA PHE A 146 -50.04 -10.22 -8.84
C PHE A 146 -49.97 -9.36 -7.57
N VAL A 147 -50.67 -9.75 -6.50
CA VAL A 147 -50.57 -9.09 -5.19
C VAL A 147 -49.16 -9.22 -4.61
N TYR A 148 -48.50 -10.37 -4.77
CA TYR A 148 -47.11 -10.55 -4.35
C TYR A 148 -46.12 -9.73 -5.18
N ALA A 149 -46.34 -9.61 -6.49
CA ALA A 149 -45.53 -8.74 -7.34
C ALA A 149 -45.70 -7.27 -6.95
N VAL A 150 -46.92 -6.85 -6.61
CA VAL A 150 -47.24 -5.50 -6.13
C VAL A 150 -46.66 -5.26 -4.73
N VAL A 151 -46.71 -6.23 -3.81
CA VAL A 151 -46.10 -6.13 -2.48
C VAL A 151 -44.57 -6.16 -2.58
N ALA A 152 -43.98 -6.99 -3.44
CA ALA A 152 -42.55 -6.99 -3.70
C ALA A 152 -42.09 -5.70 -4.39
N LEU A 153 -42.89 -5.11 -5.26
CA LEU A 153 -42.67 -3.77 -5.84
C LEU A 153 -42.87 -2.66 -4.79
N LEU A 154 -43.76 -2.83 -3.82
CA LEU A 154 -43.94 -1.88 -2.71
C LEU A 154 -42.87 -2.04 -1.63
N VAL A 155 -42.28 -3.22 -1.46
CA VAL A 155 -41.13 -3.46 -0.57
C VAL A 155 -39.85 -3.04 -1.26
N MET A 156 -39.64 -3.32 -2.56
CA MET A 156 -38.51 -2.75 -3.30
C MET A 156 -38.66 -1.23 -3.46
N GLY A 157 -39.85 -0.72 -3.79
CA GLY A 157 -40.16 0.71 -3.87
C GLY A 157 -40.20 1.40 -2.50
N GLY A 158 -40.52 0.67 -1.43
CA GLY A 158 -40.52 1.14 -0.05
C GLY A 158 -39.13 1.12 0.60
N ILE A 159 -38.26 0.18 0.21
CA ILE A 159 -36.81 0.25 0.47
C ILE A 159 -36.24 1.40 -0.37
N GLU A 160 -36.69 1.58 -1.61
CA GLU A 160 -36.39 2.77 -2.41
C GLU A 160 -36.97 4.06 -1.84
N TRP A 161 -37.92 4.05 -0.90
CA TRP A 161 -38.47 5.26 -0.26
C TRP A 161 -37.98 5.44 1.19
N ALA A 162 -37.54 4.38 1.86
CA ALA A 162 -36.90 4.44 3.17
C ALA A 162 -35.39 4.73 3.05
N VAL A 163 -34.74 4.22 2.00
CA VAL A 163 -33.35 4.56 1.65
C VAL A 163 -33.29 5.91 0.93
N LYS A 164 -34.28 6.26 0.10
CA LYS A 164 -34.25 7.49 -0.74
C LYS A 164 -35.17 8.61 -0.25
N GLY A 165 -36.05 8.37 0.74
CA GLY A 165 -36.93 9.39 1.34
C GLY A 165 -36.30 10.17 2.49
N ARG A 166 -35.09 9.78 2.91
CA ARG A 166 -34.16 10.66 3.65
C ARG A 166 -33.13 11.33 2.74
N ASP A 167 -33.21 11.09 1.43
CA ASP A 167 -32.37 11.74 0.44
C ASP A 167 -33.08 12.95 -0.19
N ARG A 168 -33.00 14.07 0.53
CA ARG A 168 -32.76 15.37 -0.12
C ARG A 168 -31.39 15.40 -0.86
N SER A 169 -30.65 14.29 -0.87
CA SER A 169 -29.34 14.14 -1.48
C SER A 169 -29.35 13.64 -2.94
N ARG A 170 -30.52 13.31 -3.54
CA ARG A 170 -30.60 13.18 -5.00
C ARG A 170 -30.51 14.51 -5.75
N PHE A 171 -30.49 15.63 -5.01
CA PHE A 171 -29.92 16.90 -5.45
C PHE A 171 -28.52 17.18 -4.89
N ALA A 172 -27.98 16.36 -3.98
CA ALA A 172 -26.57 16.44 -3.56
C ALA A 172 -25.60 15.83 -4.57
N THR A 173 -26.06 14.98 -5.50
CA THR A 173 -25.28 14.64 -6.70
C THR A 173 -25.14 15.83 -7.67
N PHE A 174 -25.81 16.96 -7.40
CA PHE A 174 -25.61 18.25 -8.07
C PHE A 174 -25.28 19.41 -7.11
N ALA A 175 -25.00 19.13 -5.83
CA ALA A 175 -24.71 20.15 -4.82
C ALA A 175 -23.38 19.95 -4.08
N ILE A 176 -22.39 19.30 -4.69
CA ILE A 176 -21.01 19.73 -4.50
C ILE A 176 -20.71 20.67 -5.67
N GLY A 177 -21.25 21.88 -5.54
CA GLY A 177 -20.76 23.04 -6.27
C GLY A 177 -19.40 23.46 -5.69
N SER A 178 -18.40 22.58 -5.70
CA SER A 178 -17.06 23.09 -5.90
C SER A 178 -17.06 23.53 -7.35
N SER A 179 -17.10 24.85 -7.57
CA SER A 179 -16.89 25.41 -8.90
C SER A 179 -15.67 24.73 -9.54
N PRO A 180 -15.57 24.64 -10.88
CA PRO A 180 -14.36 24.15 -11.52
C PRO A 180 -13.07 24.77 -10.92
N ALA A 181 -13.15 26.02 -10.49
CA ALA A 181 -12.10 26.72 -9.74
C ALA A 181 -11.80 26.11 -8.36
N ALA A 182 -12.80 25.72 -7.56
CA ALA A 182 -12.58 25.07 -6.26
C ALA A 182 -12.00 23.65 -6.38
N ILE A 183 -12.35 22.93 -7.45
CA ILE A 183 -11.73 21.62 -7.78
C ILE A 183 -10.26 21.83 -8.18
N GLU A 184 -10.01 22.82 -9.01
CA GLU A 184 -8.65 23.18 -9.43
C GLU A 184 -7.80 23.68 -8.26
N GLU A 185 -8.39 24.41 -7.32
CA GLU A 185 -7.74 24.85 -6.08
C GLU A 185 -7.41 23.67 -5.15
N ALA A 186 -8.33 22.73 -4.96
CA ALA A 186 -8.08 21.51 -4.19
C ALA A 186 -6.97 20.65 -4.84
N ARG A 187 -6.98 20.52 -6.17
CA ARG A 187 -5.92 19.84 -6.94
C ARG A 187 -4.57 20.51 -6.72
N ASN A 188 -4.52 21.84 -6.82
CA ASN A 188 -3.28 22.60 -6.63
C ASN A 188 -2.77 22.50 -5.19
N ARG A 189 -3.67 22.44 -4.20
CA ARG A 189 -3.33 22.24 -2.79
C ARG A 189 -2.76 20.84 -2.53
N ALA A 190 -3.44 19.79 -3.01
CA ALA A 190 -2.97 18.42 -2.88
C ALA A 190 -1.61 18.20 -3.58
N LEU A 191 -1.45 18.74 -4.79
CA LEU A 191 -0.19 18.69 -5.53
C LEU A 191 0.94 19.40 -4.77
N ARG A 192 0.64 20.58 -4.19
CA ARG A 192 1.59 21.32 -3.35
C ARG A 192 2.02 20.52 -2.12
N GLU A 193 1.06 20.02 -1.34
CA GLU A 193 1.35 19.20 -0.15
C GLU A 193 2.16 17.96 -0.50
N SER A 194 1.80 17.31 -1.59
CA SER A 194 2.49 16.13 -2.10
C SER A 194 3.95 16.43 -2.46
N ILE A 195 4.22 17.48 -3.24
CA ILE A 195 5.57 17.89 -3.62
C ILE A 195 6.38 18.31 -2.38
N LEU A 196 5.77 19.07 -1.46
CA LEU A 196 6.43 19.49 -0.22
C LEU A 196 6.78 18.32 0.71
N THR A 197 6.04 17.21 0.62
CA THR A 197 6.33 15.98 1.37
C THR A 197 7.36 15.10 0.66
N LYS A 198 7.26 14.96 -0.67
CA LYS A 198 8.13 14.07 -1.44
C LYS A 198 9.52 14.65 -1.70
N LYS A 199 9.67 15.97 -1.81
CA LYS A 199 10.97 16.64 -1.97
C LYS A 199 11.95 16.24 -0.85
N PRO A 200 11.66 16.45 0.45
CA PRO A 200 12.61 16.09 1.50
C PRO A 200 12.86 14.58 1.57
N ALA A 201 11.87 13.74 1.22
CA ALA A 201 12.08 12.30 1.12
C ALA A 201 13.07 11.93 0.00
N ALA A 202 12.96 12.55 -1.18
CA ALA A 202 13.90 12.36 -2.28
C ALA A 202 15.30 12.89 -1.95
N GLU A 203 15.40 14.04 -1.27
CA GLU A 203 16.68 14.59 -0.77
C GLU A 203 17.33 13.61 0.21
N ALA A 204 16.58 13.09 1.20
CA ALA A 204 17.08 12.13 2.16
C ALA A 204 17.59 10.84 1.51
N VAL A 205 16.90 10.34 0.48
CA VAL A 205 17.33 9.16 -0.30
C VAL A 205 18.65 9.43 -1.02
N ILE A 206 18.77 10.59 -1.69
CA ILE A 206 20.00 10.97 -2.41
C ILE A 206 21.17 11.16 -1.45
N ASP A 207 20.96 11.82 -0.32
CA ASP A 207 22.03 12.07 0.65
C ASP A 207 22.47 10.80 1.37
N SER A 208 21.51 9.91 1.71
CA SER A 208 21.81 8.59 2.25
C SER A 208 22.64 7.76 1.27
N LEU A 209 22.24 7.70 -0.01
CA LEU A 209 23.00 7.01 -1.06
C LEU A 209 24.37 7.65 -1.29
N GLY A 210 24.46 8.98 -1.30
CA GLY A 210 25.73 9.70 -1.42
C GLY A 210 26.69 9.35 -0.30
N ALA A 211 26.25 9.42 0.95
CA ALA A 211 27.05 9.04 2.11
C ALA A 211 27.48 7.56 2.07
N ALA A 212 26.58 6.66 1.66
CA ALA A 212 26.90 5.24 1.51
C ALA A 212 27.94 5.00 0.40
N MET A 213 27.83 5.70 -0.73
CA MET A 213 28.78 5.62 -1.83
C MET A 213 30.16 6.18 -1.45
N ASP A 214 30.21 7.31 -0.74
CA ASP A 214 31.46 7.89 -0.25
C ASP A 214 32.16 6.95 0.73
N LYS A 215 31.39 6.32 1.64
CA LYS A 215 31.92 5.29 2.54
C LYS A 215 32.47 4.09 1.76
N LEU A 216 31.74 3.59 0.75
CA LEU A 216 32.21 2.50 -0.11
C LEU A 216 33.52 2.85 -0.83
N LYS A 217 33.66 4.09 -1.32
CA LYS A 217 34.90 4.55 -1.94
C LYS A 217 36.07 4.56 -0.95
N GLU A 218 35.84 5.06 0.27
CA GLU A 218 36.86 5.08 1.31
C GLU A 218 37.27 3.66 1.72
N ASP A 219 36.30 2.78 1.97
CA ASP A 219 36.54 1.39 2.35
C ASP A 219 37.27 0.63 1.24
N PHE A 220 36.86 0.80 -0.03
CA PHE A 220 37.56 0.25 -1.18
C PHE A 220 39.02 0.71 -1.24
N LYS A 221 39.26 2.02 -1.11
CA LYS A 221 40.61 2.58 -1.12
C LYS A 221 41.46 2.08 0.03
N ARG A 222 40.88 1.89 1.22
CA ARG A 222 41.57 1.34 2.40
C ARG A 222 41.96 -0.13 2.19
N VAL A 223 41.09 -0.91 1.57
CA VAL A 223 41.29 -2.36 1.35
C VAL A 223 42.25 -2.62 0.19
N VAL A 224 42.03 -1.96 -0.95
CA VAL A 224 42.78 -2.22 -2.18
C VAL A 224 44.00 -1.31 -2.30
N GLY A 225 44.00 -0.14 -1.66
CA GLY A 225 45.09 0.83 -1.78
C GLY A 225 45.04 1.68 -3.06
N MET A 226 43.93 1.64 -3.80
CA MET A 226 43.72 2.44 -5.01
C MET A 226 42.33 3.08 -5.06
N ASP A 227 42.19 4.18 -5.80
CA ASP A 227 40.91 4.82 -6.03
C ASP A 227 40.04 3.96 -6.97
N ILE A 228 38.73 3.86 -6.72
CA ILE A 228 37.83 3.01 -7.51
C ILE A 228 37.74 3.46 -8.98
N GLU A 229 37.88 4.77 -9.23
CA GLU A 229 37.91 5.34 -10.56
C GLU A 229 39.17 4.91 -11.35
N LYS A 230 40.29 4.68 -10.64
CA LYS A 230 41.51 4.15 -11.27
C LYS A 230 41.40 2.66 -11.50
N ALA A 231 40.74 1.92 -10.62
CA ALA A 231 40.53 0.47 -10.77
C ALA A 231 39.73 0.10 -12.03
N ASP A 232 38.88 1.03 -12.48
CA ASP A 232 38.03 0.92 -13.68
C ASP A 232 38.80 1.21 -14.99
N ALA A 233 39.90 1.95 -14.90
CA ALA A 233 40.69 2.32 -16.08
C ALA A 233 41.42 1.11 -16.66
N SER A 234 41.27 0.89 -17.97
CA SER A 234 42.03 -0.14 -18.69
C SER A 234 43.55 0.06 -18.49
N GLY A 235 44.23 -0.97 -18.02
CA GLY A 235 45.68 -0.94 -17.78
C GLY A 235 46.11 -0.36 -16.42
N ALA A 236 45.18 -0.16 -15.48
CA ALA A 236 45.53 0.23 -14.13
C ALA A 236 46.46 -0.79 -13.46
N GLU A 237 47.60 -0.32 -12.94
CA GLU A 237 48.53 -1.16 -12.20
C GLU A 237 47.89 -1.55 -10.87
N LYS A 238 47.47 -2.81 -10.78
CA LYS A 238 46.86 -3.35 -9.56
C LYS A 238 47.96 -3.65 -8.54
N PRO A 239 47.69 -3.46 -7.24
CA PRO A 239 48.58 -3.95 -6.19
C PRO A 239 48.85 -5.44 -6.39
N ARG A 240 50.11 -5.86 -6.23
CA ARG A 240 50.55 -7.25 -6.46
C ARG A 240 49.72 -8.29 -5.68
N ALA A 241 49.35 -7.96 -4.44
CA ALA A 241 48.51 -8.83 -3.62
C ALA A 241 47.12 -9.06 -4.22
N LEU A 242 46.51 -8.01 -4.78
CA LEU A 242 45.24 -8.11 -5.47
C LEU A 242 45.36 -8.90 -6.77
N ASP A 243 46.39 -8.64 -7.55
CA ASP A 243 46.58 -9.32 -8.83
C ASP A 243 46.78 -10.84 -8.62
N LEU A 244 47.58 -11.22 -7.62
CA LEU A 244 47.75 -12.63 -7.22
C LEU A 244 46.45 -13.25 -6.69
N ALA A 245 45.71 -12.54 -5.84
CA ALA A 245 44.44 -13.03 -5.31
C ALA A 245 43.39 -13.24 -6.42
N ILE A 246 43.31 -12.35 -7.41
CA ILE A 246 42.42 -12.48 -8.58
C ILE A 246 42.81 -13.68 -9.46
N ILE A 247 44.10 -13.97 -9.61
CA ILE A 247 44.59 -15.11 -10.39
C ILE A 247 44.30 -16.43 -9.66
N ARG A 248 44.52 -16.47 -8.34
CA ARG A 248 44.43 -17.69 -7.53
C ARG A 248 43.02 -18.04 -7.06
N SER A 249 42.13 -17.06 -6.95
CA SER A 249 40.79 -17.25 -6.40
C SER A 249 39.70 -16.70 -7.31
N ASP A 250 38.85 -17.59 -7.81
CA ASP A 250 37.71 -17.20 -8.65
C ASP A 250 36.70 -16.33 -7.88
N SER A 251 36.53 -16.53 -6.57
CA SER A 251 35.62 -15.71 -5.76
C SER A 251 36.10 -14.26 -5.62
N VAL A 252 37.43 -14.03 -5.58
CA VAL A 252 38.02 -12.67 -5.60
C VAL A 252 37.80 -12.02 -6.95
N ARG A 253 37.95 -12.77 -8.05
CA ARG A 253 37.69 -12.28 -9.41
C ARG A 253 36.21 -11.91 -9.58
N GLU A 254 35.29 -12.75 -9.14
CA GLU A 254 33.85 -12.49 -9.19
C GLU A 254 33.48 -11.26 -8.36
N ALA A 255 33.94 -11.16 -7.11
CA ALA A 255 33.70 -9.99 -6.26
C ALA A 255 34.25 -8.70 -6.89
N TRP A 256 35.45 -8.74 -7.46
CA TRP A 256 36.07 -7.62 -8.17
C TRP A 256 35.25 -7.16 -9.38
N THR A 257 34.89 -8.10 -10.26
CA THR A 257 34.09 -7.79 -11.46
C THR A 257 32.70 -7.27 -11.11
N SER A 258 32.05 -7.85 -10.10
CA SER A 258 30.75 -7.41 -9.60
C SER A 258 30.81 -5.99 -9.03
N LEU A 259 31.85 -5.66 -8.25
CA LEU A 259 32.07 -4.32 -7.70
C LEU A 259 32.15 -3.24 -8.78
N LEU A 260 32.89 -3.51 -9.85
CA LEU A 260 33.05 -2.55 -10.95
C LEU A 260 31.78 -2.45 -11.82
N ALA A 261 31.11 -3.57 -12.08
CA ALA A 261 29.93 -3.60 -12.95
C ALA A 261 28.67 -3.00 -12.31
N ALA A 262 28.47 -3.18 -11.00
CA ALA A 262 27.25 -2.79 -10.31
C ALA A 262 27.30 -1.38 -9.68
N ARG A 263 28.24 -0.53 -10.09
CA ARG A 263 28.47 0.79 -9.49
C ARG A 263 27.35 1.78 -9.84
N ILE A 264 26.90 2.54 -8.84
CA ILE A 264 26.12 3.74 -9.06
C ILE A 264 27.07 4.83 -9.58
N SER A 265 26.80 5.35 -10.78
CA SER A 265 27.65 6.38 -11.36
C SER A 265 27.53 7.69 -10.56
N PRO A 266 28.65 8.38 -10.24
CA PRO A 266 28.59 9.71 -9.63
C PRO A 266 27.74 10.70 -10.46
N ASP A 267 27.81 10.61 -11.78
CA ASP A 267 27.05 11.47 -12.69
C ASP A 267 25.54 11.19 -12.60
N GLU A 268 25.15 9.93 -12.38
CA GLU A 268 23.75 9.55 -12.20
C GLU A 268 23.21 10.15 -10.90
N LEU A 269 23.96 10.02 -9.80
CA LEU A 269 23.57 10.58 -8.50
C LEU A 269 23.48 12.11 -8.54
N GLU A 270 24.45 12.78 -9.15
CA GLU A 270 24.46 14.24 -9.27
C GLU A 270 23.35 14.75 -10.21
N SER A 271 23.04 14.01 -11.28
CA SER A 271 21.89 14.30 -12.15
C SER A 271 20.56 14.25 -11.38
N LYS A 272 20.38 13.24 -10.51
CA LYS A 272 19.19 13.12 -9.65
C LYS A 272 19.14 14.24 -8.63
N ARG A 273 20.26 14.58 -7.98
CA ARG A 273 20.37 15.71 -7.04
C ARG A 273 19.99 17.03 -7.69
N SER A 274 20.55 17.32 -8.86
CA SER A 274 20.24 18.53 -9.64
C SER A 274 18.75 18.61 -9.98
N THR A 275 18.13 17.48 -10.33
CA THR A 275 16.69 17.38 -10.62
C THR A 275 15.84 17.71 -9.39
N VAL A 276 16.14 17.11 -8.23
CA VAL A 276 15.42 17.40 -6.97
C VAL A 276 15.58 18.87 -6.56
N GLN A 277 16.78 19.43 -6.70
CA GLN A 277 17.02 20.86 -6.43
C GLN A 277 16.28 21.78 -7.40
N ALA A 278 16.17 21.43 -8.68
CA ALA A 278 15.41 22.20 -9.67
C ALA A 278 13.90 22.19 -9.36
N ILE A 279 13.36 21.05 -8.93
CA ILE A 279 11.98 20.92 -8.46
C ILE A 279 11.80 21.73 -7.17
N GLY A 280 12.75 21.65 -6.23
CA GLY A 280 12.76 22.44 -5.00
C GLY A 280 12.69 23.95 -5.27
N ARG A 281 13.54 24.47 -6.16
CA ARG A 281 13.51 25.88 -6.57
C ARG A 281 12.17 26.28 -7.20
N SER A 282 11.57 25.39 -7.98
CA SER A 282 10.27 25.61 -8.60
C SER A 282 9.16 25.68 -7.54
N ALA A 283 9.16 24.74 -6.59
CA ALA A 283 8.23 24.70 -5.46
C ALA A 283 8.38 25.94 -4.54
N ASP A 284 9.61 26.38 -4.26
CA ASP A 284 9.89 27.58 -3.46
C ASP A 284 9.37 28.86 -4.16
N SER A 285 9.35 28.86 -5.50
CA SER A 285 8.74 29.93 -6.30
C SER A 285 7.21 29.84 -6.43
N GLY A 286 6.58 28.85 -5.78
CA GLY A 286 5.14 28.61 -5.81
C GLY A 286 4.63 27.91 -7.06
N ARG A 287 5.52 27.32 -7.88
CA ARG A 287 5.17 26.56 -9.08
C ARG A 287 5.17 25.07 -8.78
N PHE A 288 4.03 24.43 -8.98
CA PHE A 288 3.83 23.00 -8.73
C PHE A 288 3.30 22.35 -10.01
N ARG A 289 3.98 21.32 -10.50
CA ARG A 289 3.57 20.58 -11.71
C ARG A 289 3.41 19.11 -11.37
N ALA A 290 2.40 18.46 -11.96
CA ALA A 290 2.18 17.02 -11.79
C ALA A 290 3.41 16.19 -12.20
N GLN A 291 4.11 16.62 -13.24
CA GLN A 291 5.36 15.99 -13.68
C GLN A 291 6.47 16.04 -12.63
N ASP A 292 6.51 17.10 -11.79
CA ASP A 292 7.51 17.20 -10.72
C ASP A 292 7.22 16.18 -9.61
N GLU A 293 5.94 15.96 -9.28
CA GLU A 293 5.53 14.91 -8.33
C GLU A 293 5.92 13.52 -8.83
N GLU A 294 5.62 13.20 -10.09
CA GLU A 294 5.98 11.93 -10.70
C GLU A 294 7.49 11.72 -10.74
N THR A 295 8.24 12.77 -11.10
CA THR A 295 9.71 12.74 -11.12
C THR A 295 10.27 12.48 -9.73
N LEU A 296 9.75 13.13 -8.68
CA LEU A 296 10.18 12.88 -7.30
C LEU A 296 9.91 11.42 -6.87
N MET A 297 8.75 10.86 -7.22
CA MET A 297 8.46 9.45 -6.98
C MET A 297 9.45 8.52 -7.66
N GLN A 298 9.72 8.74 -8.96
CA GLN A 298 10.67 7.93 -9.71
C GLN A 298 12.09 7.97 -9.10
N ILE A 299 12.48 9.11 -8.52
CA ILE A 299 13.78 9.24 -7.82
C ILE A 299 13.79 8.45 -6.51
N ILE A 300 12.70 8.52 -5.72
CA ILE A 300 12.57 7.76 -4.47
C ILE A 300 12.62 6.25 -4.76
N GLU A 301 11.82 5.79 -5.72
CA GLU A 301 11.77 4.38 -6.14
C GLU A 301 13.12 3.90 -6.68
N TRP A 302 13.77 4.71 -7.52
CA TRP A 302 15.12 4.43 -8.01
C TRP A 302 16.10 4.25 -6.85
N GLY A 303 16.09 5.15 -5.86
CA GLY A 303 17.04 5.09 -4.76
C GLY A 303 16.81 3.88 -3.85
N GLN A 304 15.55 3.56 -3.53
CA GLN A 304 15.17 2.35 -2.80
C GLN A 304 15.59 1.08 -3.54
N GLY A 305 15.43 1.06 -4.87
CA GLY A 305 15.86 -0.05 -5.72
C GLY A 305 17.39 -0.28 -5.73
N ARG A 306 18.19 0.69 -5.29
CA ARG A 306 19.66 0.63 -5.27
C ARG A 306 20.25 0.27 -3.91
N GLU A 307 19.46 0.20 -2.84
CA GLU A 307 19.95 -0.19 -1.51
C GLU A 307 20.58 -1.59 -1.52
N ALA A 308 19.95 -2.55 -2.18
CA ALA A 308 20.47 -3.91 -2.31
C ALA A 308 21.82 -3.95 -3.06
N THR A 309 21.99 -3.06 -4.06
CA THR A 309 23.25 -2.93 -4.80
C THR A 309 24.36 -2.41 -3.89
N VAL A 310 24.10 -1.35 -3.12
CA VAL A 310 25.07 -0.78 -2.16
C VAL A 310 25.46 -1.81 -1.09
N GLN A 311 24.50 -2.57 -0.56
CA GLN A 311 24.77 -3.63 0.41
C GLN A 311 25.63 -4.75 -0.18
N SER A 312 25.32 -5.19 -1.41
CA SER A 312 26.13 -6.20 -2.11
C SER A 312 27.56 -5.71 -2.38
N GLN A 313 27.73 -4.44 -2.74
CA GLN A 313 29.06 -3.85 -2.91
C GLN A 313 29.83 -3.81 -1.59
N ALA A 314 29.20 -3.44 -0.47
CA ALA A 314 29.84 -3.48 0.85
C ALA A 314 30.34 -4.89 1.21
N GLN A 315 29.52 -5.92 0.94
CA GLN A 315 29.88 -7.32 1.15
C GLN A 315 31.06 -7.76 0.27
N ASN A 316 31.08 -7.34 -0.99
CA ASN A 316 32.19 -7.65 -1.89
C ASN A 316 33.50 -6.98 -1.44
N ILE A 317 33.45 -5.73 -0.96
CA ILE A 317 34.65 -5.05 -0.39
C ILE A 317 35.14 -5.81 0.85
N GLU A 318 34.23 -6.24 1.71
CA GLU A 318 34.57 -7.02 2.90
C GLU A 318 35.20 -8.38 2.54
N HIS A 319 34.66 -9.06 1.53
CA HIS A 319 35.25 -10.29 0.99
C HIS A 319 36.68 -10.05 0.47
N LEU A 320 36.89 -9.00 -0.32
CA LEU A 320 38.22 -8.61 -0.78
C LEU A 320 39.17 -8.34 0.40
N ARG A 321 38.71 -7.66 1.45
CA ARG A 321 39.51 -7.37 2.65
C ARG A 321 40.05 -8.64 3.30
N VAL A 322 39.20 -9.63 3.50
CA VAL A 322 39.57 -10.91 4.12
C VAL A 322 40.54 -11.67 3.23
N MET A 323 40.24 -11.78 1.93
CA MET A 323 41.07 -12.53 0.99
C MET A 323 42.44 -11.90 0.75
N LEU A 324 42.51 -10.57 0.67
CA LEU A 324 43.77 -9.84 0.54
C LEU A 324 44.63 -9.95 1.80
N ALA A 325 44.02 -9.95 2.99
CA ALA A 325 44.74 -10.15 4.24
C ALA A 325 45.37 -11.56 4.30
N ALA A 326 44.63 -12.59 3.87
CA ALA A 326 45.14 -13.96 3.78
C ALA A 326 46.30 -14.07 2.78
N GLU A 327 46.14 -13.52 1.57
CA GLU A 327 47.20 -13.54 0.56
C GLU A 327 48.45 -12.77 1.01
N THR A 328 48.28 -11.62 1.68
CA THR A 328 49.39 -10.84 2.23
C THR A 328 50.14 -11.61 3.32
N PHE A 329 49.43 -12.35 4.17
CA PHE A 329 50.04 -13.23 5.17
C PHE A 329 50.83 -14.38 4.53
N ASP A 330 50.25 -15.06 3.54
CA ASP A 330 50.90 -16.16 2.83
C ASP A 330 52.18 -15.72 2.11
N MET A 331 52.15 -14.54 1.48
CA MET A 331 53.34 -13.94 0.85
C MET A 331 54.44 -13.65 1.89
N ALA A 332 54.10 -13.08 3.04
CA ALA A 332 55.06 -12.81 4.12
C ALA A 332 55.72 -14.09 4.66
N GLY A 333 54.95 -15.18 4.80
CA GLY A 333 55.48 -16.49 5.19
C GLY A 333 56.45 -17.07 4.15
N SER A 334 56.13 -16.93 2.86
CA SER A 334 56.97 -17.45 1.76
C SER A 334 58.29 -16.69 1.57
N ASP A 335 58.32 -15.39 1.89
CA ASP A 335 59.55 -14.59 1.84
C ASP A 335 60.47 -14.89 3.04
N GLN A 336 59.91 -15.27 4.19
CA GLN A 336 60.67 -15.62 5.40
C GLN A 336 61.31 -17.03 5.30
N GLU A 337 60.65 -17.98 4.63
CA GLU A 337 61.21 -19.30 4.31
C GLU A 337 62.35 -19.25 3.28
N ARG A 338 62.30 -18.32 2.31
CA ARG A 338 63.39 -18.11 1.33
C ARG A 338 64.62 -17.40 1.90
N SER A 339 64.48 -16.75 3.06
CA SER A 339 65.52 -15.91 3.68
C SER A 339 66.31 -16.63 4.78
N SER A 340 65.97 -17.88 5.09
CA SER A 340 66.69 -18.69 6.08
C SER A 340 67.57 -19.74 5.35
N PRO A 341 68.88 -19.84 5.65
CA PRO A 341 69.78 -20.78 4.97
C PRO A 341 69.46 -22.25 5.23
#